data_AF-A0A2T1DVB8-F1
#
_entry.id   AF-A0A2T1DVB8-F1
#
_cell.length_a   1.000
_cell.length_b   1.000
_cell.length_c   1.000
_cell.angle_alpha   90.00
_cell.angle_beta   90.00
_cell.angle_gamma   90.00
#
_symmetry.space_group_name_H-M   'P 1'
#
loop_
_entity.id
_entity.type
_entity.pdbx_description
1 polymer ?
#
loop_
_entity_poly.entity_id
_entity_poly.type
_entity_poly.pdbx_seq_one_letter_code
_entity_poly.pdbx_strand_id
1 'polypeptide(L)'
;MSQKPSEASSVSEATLTEDALRRSRVASEDSFLDSDDSLSPLFPQTKRKGGLSKWVWFGVAVSVGLHGLLLLLPTGDEPMPVPPKDPEKQVRITQLPKLIKAAPSVKKVTKLLVKPVVRSTTVPPIPQPKTPLRRAAAGSPDAGGSSAWDDFPIYPGAQPGCFNLSSCQQTADGVKSVADYYAKALPAKKYTVKPTVQLTDREVFQISRNRQMQFLSIIQTEKGSVYVLSDAPRSLEDLKKAVEVPPEVSEILSNLEAQNADPSNFEQPKFFYTEATGKGISAGALVTKPGIRNISLIAGYSFDTMMDEFFRNNLQQNDFEVSDPLPDFGGGKVYEVTRARDKLKLYLNLVPTKDKAGALIVTWKDPPK
;
A
#
# COMPACT_ATOMS: atom_id res chain seq x y z
N MET A 1 -58.33 -20.24 51.41
CA MET A 1 -57.77 -19.86 50.09
C MET A 1 -56.41 -20.55 49.99
N SER A 2 -56.36 -21.86 49.69
CA SER A 2 -56.52 -22.53 48.39
C SER A 2 -55.40 -22.24 47.38
N GLN A 3 -54.82 -23.34 46.89
CA GLN A 3 -53.78 -23.55 45.86
C GLN A 3 -52.34 -23.51 46.40
N LYS A 4 -51.72 -24.64 46.78
CA LYS A 4 -51.39 -25.93 46.11
C LYS A 4 -50.15 -25.80 45.19
N PRO A 5 -49.07 -26.58 45.42
CA PRO A 5 -47.87 -26.60 44.59
C PRO A 5 -48.01 -27.60 43.42
N SER A 6 -47.41 -27.29 42.28
CA SER A 6 -47.23 -28.15 41.10
C SER A 6 -45.73 -28.17 40.81
N GLU A 7 -45.05 -29.27 41.11
CA GLU A 7 -44.85 -30.49 40.31
C GLU A 7 -43.66 -30.41 39.37
N ALA A 8 -42.87 -31.47 39.45
CA ALA A 8 -41.62 -31.72 38.77
C ALA A 8 -41.82 -32.03 37.28
N SER A 9 -40.76 -31.85 36.48
CA SER A 9 -40.61 -32.62 35.24
C SER A 9 -39.14 -32.88 34.89
N SER A 10 -38.85 -34.18 34.80
CA SER A 10 -37.94 -34.93 33.90
C SER A 10 -36.74 -34.19 33.28
N VAL A 11 -35.48 -34.57 33.53
CA VAL A 11 -34.76 -35.80 33.13
C VAL A 11 -34.99 -36.21 31.67
N SER A 12 -34.05 -35.86 30.80
CA SER A 12 -33.77 -36.57 29.55
C SER A 12 -32.25 -36.73 29.41
N GLU A 13 -31.77 -37.90 29.82
CA GLU A 13 -30.48 -38.45 29.40
C GLU A 13 -30.54 -38.73 27.89
N ALA A 14 -29.64 -38.12 27.13
CA ALA A 14 -29.35 -38.52 25.77
C ALA A 14 -28.10 -39.41 25.78
N THR A 15 -28.33 -40.73 25.74
CA THR A 15 -27.38 -41.76 25.38
C THR A 15 -26.77 -41.48 24.01
N LEU A 16 -25.47 -41.15 24.00
CA LEU A 16 -24.63 -41.15 22.80
C LEU A 16 -24.12 -42.58 22.59
N THR A 17 -24.68 -43.24 21.58
CA THR A 17 -24.24 -44.56 21.10
C THR A 17 -22.89 -44.45 20.39
N GLU A 18 -21.85 -45.03 21.01
CA GLU A 18 -20.64 -45.51 20.35
C GLU A 18 -21.02 -46.63 19.36
N ASP A 19 -21.20 -46.30 18.08
CA ASP A 19 -21.28 -47.33 17.04
C ASP A 19 -20.88 -46.78 15.67
N ALA A 20 -19.57 -46.54 15.48
CA ALA A 20 -18.99 -46.22 14.16
C ALA A 20 -17.50 -46.61 14.04
N LEU A 21 -17.06 -47.67 14.72
CA LEU A 21 -15.67 -48.14 14.64
C LEU A 21 -15.61 -49.65 14.46
N ARG A 22 -16.23 -50.18 13.40
CA ARG A 22 -15.96 -51.53 12.89
C ARG A 22 -16.62 -51.75 11.54
N ARG A 23 -15.84 -51.64 10.46
CA ARG A 23 -15.90 -52.44 9.22
C ARG A 23 -15.08 -51.75 8.12
N SER A 24 -13.85 -52.23 7.90
CA SER A 24 -13.39 -52.61 6.57
C SER A 24 -11.97 -53.18 6.70
N ARG A 25 -11.90 -54.49 6.93
CA ARG A 25 -10.70 -55.29 6.72
C ARG A 25 -11.18 -56.52 5.97
N VAL A 26 -11.12 -56.45 4.65
CA VAL A 26 -11.23 -57.62 3.77
C VAL A 26 -10.02 -57.58 2.87
N ALA A 27 -9.23 -58.63 3.00
CA ALA A 27 -8.13 -58.97 2.12
C ALA A 27 -8.67 -59.37 0.75
N SER A 28 -7.96 -58.96 -0.29
CA SER A 28 -8.00 -59.60 -1.61
C SER A 28 -6.58 -59.63 -2.13
N GLU A 29 -5.97 -60.82 -2.05
CA GLU A 29 -4.80 -61.20 -2.82
C GLU A 29 -5.17 -61.40 -4.30
N ASP A 30 -4.16 -61.21 -5.14
CA ASP A 30 -3.92 -61.81 -6.45
C ASP A 30 -4.99 -61.76 -7.55
N SER A 31 -4.69 -60.99 -8.59
CA SER A 31 -4.60 -61.56 -9.95
C SER A 31 -3.83 -60.66 -10.90
N PHE A 32 -2.72 -61.23 -11.39
CA PHE A 32 -2.14 -61.07 -12.72
C PHE A 32 -3.15 -60.66 -13.80
N LEU A 33 -2.81 -59.66 -14.62
CA LEU A 33 -2.74 -59.78 -16.08
C LEU A 33 -2.09 -58.53 -16.69
N ASP A 34 -1.16 -58.80 -17.61
CA ASP A 34 -0.64 -57.91 -18.65
C ASP A 34 -1.64 -56.89 -19.18
N SER A 35 -1.18 -55.66 -19.39
CA SER A 35 -1.39 -54.91 -20.63
C SER A 35 -0.50 -53.66 -20.63
N ASP A 36 0.51 -53.70 -21.49
CA ASP A 36 1.13 -52.52 -22.10
C ASP A 36 0.05 -51.55 -22.59
N ASP A 37 0.08 -50.31 -22.12
CA ASP A 37 -0.30 -49.18 -22.96
C ASP A 37 0.32 -47.86 -22.49
N SER A 38 1.30 -47.45 -23.27
CA SER A 38 1.81 -46.11 -23.52
C SER A 38 0.90 -44.95 -23.05
N LEU A 39 1.28 -44.31 -21.94
CA LEU A 39 0.91 -42.92 -21.67
C LEU A 39 2.15 -42.03 -21.71
N SER A 40 2.19 -41.21 -22.76
CA SER A 40 3.21 -40.20 -23.01
C SER A 40 3.25 -39.15 -21.89
N PRO A 41 4.43 -38.69 -21.44
CA PRO A 41 4.54 -37.56 -20.52
C PRO A 41 4.29 -36.25 -21.26
N LEU A 42 3.18 -35.58 -20.97
CA LEU A 42 2.76 -34.28 -21.53
C LEU A 42 3.48 -33.07 -20.89
N PHE A 43 4.71 -33.24 -20.43
CA PHE A 43 5.54 -32.13 -19.95
C PHE A 43 6.93 -32.22 -20.58
N PRO A 44 7.38 -31.18 -21.32
CA PRO A 44 8.77 -31.11 -21.76
C PRO A 44 9.67 -30.88 -20.53
N GLN A 45 10.24 -31.98 -20.03
CA GLN A 45 11.41 -31.94 -19.16
C GLN A 45 12.58 -31.36 -19.96
N THR A 46 12.69 -30.03 -19.97
CA THR A 46 13.90 -29.37 -20.45
C THR A 46 15.00 -29.63 -19.43
N LYS A 47 15.79 -30.69 -19.65
CA LYS A 47 17.10 -30.87 -19.04
C LYS A 47 17.97 -29.65 -19.41
N ARG A 48 17.91 -28.58 -18.62
CA ARG A 48 18.89 -27.49 -18.65
C ARG A 48 20.23 -28.06 -18.17
N LYS A 49 21.04 -28.53 -19.11
CA LYS A 49 22.44 -28.89 -18.90
C LYS A 49 23.20 -27.69 -18.29
N GLY A 50 23.51 -27.79 -17.00
CA GLY A 50 24.82 -27.45 -16.40
C GLY A 50 25.55 -26.17 -16.83
N GLY A 51 24.87 -25.03 -16.98
CA GLY A 51 25.51 -23.75 -17.34
C GLY A 51 25.52 -22.66 -16.27
N LEU A 52 24.57 -22.68 -15.31
CA LEU A 52 24.36 -21.53 -14.42
C LEU A 52 25.32 -21.47 -13.21
N SER A 53 25.88 -22.58 -12.75
CA SER A 53 26.75 -22.54 -11.55
C SER A 53 28.06 -21.78 -11.80
N LYS A 54 28.60 -21.83 -13.03
CA LYS A 54 29.86 -21.15 -13.37
C LYS A 54 29.75 -19.62 -13.32
N TRP A 55 28.58 -19.05 -13.64
CA TRP A 55 28.36 -17.60 -13.61
C TRP A 55 28.18 -17.07 -12.18
N VAL A 56 27.55 -17.84 -11.30
CA VAL A 56 27.38 -17.47 -9.89
C VAL A 56 28.73 -17.38 -9.18
N TRP A 57 29.61 -18.37 -9.38
CA TRP A 57 30.95 -18.35 -8.79
C TRP A 57 31.84 -17.22 -9.32
N PHE A 58 31.69 -16.85 -10.60
CA PHE A 58 32.42 -15.72 -11.17
C PHE A 58 32.00 -14.39 -10.53
N GLY A 59 30.70 -14.18 -10.30
CA GLY A 59 30.19 -12.99 -9.62
C GLY A 59 30.70 -12.85 -8.18
N VAL A 60 30.73 -13.95 -7.43
CA VAL A 60 31.27 -13.97 -6.05
C VAL A 60 32.76 -13.63 -6.04
N ALA A 61 33.56 -14.21 -6.96
CA ALA A 61 34.99 -13.94 -7.02
C ALA A 61 35.31 -12.48 -7.36
N VAL A 62 34.55 -11.88 -8.29
CA VAL A 62 34.71 -10.45 -8.64
C VAL A 62 34.35 -9.54 -7.47
N SER A 63 33.28 -9.86 -6.72
CA SER A 63 32.86 -9.06 -5.55
C SER A 63 33.91 -9.06 -4.43
N VAL A 64 34.48 -10.23 -4.12
CA VAL A 64 35.52 -10.37 -3.09
C VAL A 64 36.82 -9.69 -3.53
N GLY A 65 37.19 -9.81 -4.82
CA GLY A 65 38.36 -9.13 -5.38
C GLY A 65 38.26 -7.60 -5.33
N LEU A 66 37.08 -7.05 -5.65
CA LEU A 66 36.85 -5.60 -5.62
C LEU A 66 36.89 -5.04 -4.18
N HIS A 67 36.33 -5.77 -3.21
CA HIS A 67 36.42 -5.39 -1.79
C HIS A 67 37.86 -5.43 -1.27
N GLY A 68 38.63 -6.47 -1.65
CA GLY A 68 40.05 -6.55 -1.29
C GLY A 68 40.88 -5.39 -1.86
N LEU A 69 40.61 -4.99 -3.11
CA LEU A 69 41.30 -3.87 -3.75
C LEU A 69 40.98 -2.53 -3.07
N LEU A 70 39.72 -2.31 -2.66
CA LEU A 70 39.29 -1.10 -1.96
C LEU A 70 39.98 -0.94 -0.58
N LEU A 71 40.26 -2.05 0.11
CA LEU A 71 40.99 -2.02 1.40
C LEU A 71 42.49 -1.76 1.24
N LEU A 72 43.05 -1.94 0.04
CA LEU A 72 44.46 -1.65 -0.27
C LEU A 72 44.69 -0.23 -0.76
N LEU A 73 43.63 0.55 -1.01
CA LEU A 73 43.79 1.97 -1.30
C LEU A 73 44.25 2.67 -0.02
N PRO A 74 45.43 3.31 -0.02
CA PRO A 74 45.89 4.06 1.14
C PRO A 74 44.87 5.16 1.40
N THR A 75 44.22 5.10 2.56
CA THR A 75 43.43 6.21 3.09
C THR A 75 44.38 7.39 3.19
N GLY A 76 44.22 8.35 2.28
CA GLY A 76 45.06 9.54 2.19
C GLY A 76 45.17 10.23 3.55
N ASP A 77 46.37 10.74 3.82
CA ASP A 77 46.78 11.36 5.07
C ASP A 77 45.66 12.20 5.69
N GLU A 78 45.17 11.77 6.86
CA GLU A 78 44.22 12.57 7.64
C GLU A 78 44.83 13.95 7.89
N PRO A 79 44.10 15.04 7.56
CA PRO A 79 44.56 16.38 7.87
C PRO A 79 44.74 16.49 9.38
N MET A 80 45.99 16.72 9.80
CA MET A 80 46.35 16.87 11.22
C MET A 80 45.40 17.85 11.91
N PRO A 81 44.92 17.53 13.13
CA PRO A 81 44.07 18.42 13.89
C PRO A 81 44.79 19.75 14.11
N VAL A 82 44.18 20.82 13.59
CA VAL A 82 44.65 22.19 13.81
C VAL A 82 44.67 22.43 15.31
N PRO A 83 45.82 22.82 15.90
CA PRO A 83 45.92 23.04 17.33
C PRO A 83 44.97 24.15 17.79
N PRO A 84 44.33 24.00 18.97
CA PRO A 84 43.39 24.97 19.48
C PRO A 84 44.11 26.30 19.77
N LYS A 85 43.63 27.38 19.16
CA LYS A 85 43.98 28.74 19.56
C LYS A 85 43.15 29.14 20.78
N ASP A 86 43.76 29.00 21.95
CA ASP A 86 43.39 29.72 23.17
C ASP A 86 43.88 31.19 23.13
N PRO A 87 43.47 32.09 24.05
CA PRO A 87 42.19 32.24 24.75
C PRO A 87 41.67 33.71 24.75
N GLU A 88 40.62 33.97 25.54
CA GLU A 88 40.18 35.26 26.08
C GLU A 88 39.43 36.28 25.19
N LYS A 89 38.10 36.26 25.33
CA LYS A 89 37.35 37.49 25.55
C LYS A 89 36.49 37.35 26.80
N GLN A 90 36.85 38.12 27.84
CA GLN A 90 35.99 38.41 28.98
C GLN A 90 34.62 38.88 28.49
N VAL A 91 33.59 38.07 28.72
CA VAL A 91 32.21 38.52 28.59
C VAL A 91 31.82 39.13 29.94
N ARG A 92 31.65 40.46 29.95
CA ARG A 92 31.05 41.19 31.06
C ARG A 92 29.72 40.55 31.44
N ILE A 93 29.62 40.12 32.69
CA ILE A 93 28.38 39.72 33.33
C ILE A 93 27.49 40.97 33.45
N THR A 94 26.55 41.14 32.53
CA THR A 94 25.48 42.13 32.66
C THR A 94 24.44 41.58 33.63
N GLN A 95 24.31 42.26 34.76
CA GLN A 95 23.38 41.92 35.83
C GLN A 95 21.93 41.90 35.33
N LEU A 96 21.19 40.85 35.70
CA LEU A 96 19.74 40.77 35.54
C LEU A 96 19.05 41.81 36.44
N PRO A 97 18.18 42.69 35.90
CA PRO A 97 17.34 43.56 36.70
C PRO A 97 16.32 42.74 37.49
N LYS A 98 16.21 43.09 38.78
CA LYS A 98 15.24 42.52 39.71
C LYS A 98 13.79 42.75 39.25
N LEU A 99 13.02 41.69 39.44
CA LEU A 99 11.56 41.57 39.35
C LEU A 99 10.83 42.80 39.92
N ILE A 100 10.11 43.55 39.08
CA ILE A 100 9.05 44.46 39.52
C ILE A 100 7.72 43.94 38.98
N LYS A 101 6.91 43.46 39.93
CA LYS A 101 5.52 43.04 39.79
C LYS A 101 4.67 44.28 39.52
N ALA A 102 4.15 44.43 38.30
CA ALA A 102 3.17 45.46 37.94
C ALA A 102 1.91 44.80 37.35
N ALA A 103 0.76 45.18 37.89
CA ALA A 103 -0.57 44.71 37.53
C ALA A 103 -0.97 45.10 36.10
N PRO A 104 -1.85 44.32 35.43
CA PRO A 104 -2.31 44.64 34.08
C PRO A 104 -3.34 45.78 34.11
N SER A 105 -2.95 46.94 33.57
CA SER A 105 -3.89 48.00 33.19
C SER A 105 -4.36 47.76 31.74
N VAL A 106 -5.64 47.45 31.61
CA VAL A 106 -6.35 47.28 30.33
C VAL A 106 -6.41 48.63 29.60
N LYS A 107 -5.66 48.79 28.52
CA LYS A 107 -5.86 49.88 27.56
C LYS A 107 -6.87 49.45 26.50
N LYS A 108 -8.04 50.12 26.52
CA LYS A 108 -9.04 50.12 25.45
C LYS A 108 -8.39 50.45 24.11
N VAL A 109 -8.44 49.52 23.17
CA VAL A 109 -8.10 49.77 21.76
C VAL A 109 -9.27 50.49 21.10
N THR A 110 -9.05 51.74 20.74
CA THR A 110 -9.93 52.58 19.94
C THR A 110 -10.03 52.01 18.52
N LYS A 111 -11.23 51.62 18.09
CA LYS A 111 -11.55 51.28 16.70
C LYS A 111 -11.32 52.52 15.82
N LEU A 112 -10.32 52.47 14.95
CA LEU A 112 -10.18 53.42 13.85
C LEU A 112 -11.12 53.00 12.72
N LEU A 113 -12.12 53.85 12.46
CA LEU A 113 -13.05 53.76 11.35
C LEU A 113 -12.33 54.18 10.06
N VAL A 114 -11.86 53.21 9.29
CA VAL A 114 -11.31 53.44 7.94
C VAL A 114 -12.47 53.50 6.95
N LYS A 115 -12.69 54.69 6.35
CA LYS A 115 -13.63 54.86 5.23
C LYS A 115 -13.06 54.16 3.97
N PRO A 116 -13.86 53.37 3.24
CA PRO A 116 -13.41 52.75 2.00
C PRO A 116 -13.25 53.82 0.90
N VAL A 117 -12.02 53.96 0.39
CA VAL A 117 -11.74 54.71 -0.83
C VAL A 117 -12.12 53.84 -2.02
N VAL A 118 -13.20 54.22 -2.71
CA VAL A 118 -13.59 53.65 -3.99
C VAL A 118 -12.68 54.25 -5.07
N ARG A 119 -11.67 53.49 -5.51
CA ARG A 119 -10.94 53.77 -6.75
C ARG A 119 -11.62 53.02 -7.90
N SER A 120 -12.44 53.72 -8.67
CA SER A 120 -12.86 53.26 -10.00
C SER A 120 -11.64 53.22 -10.90
N THR A 121 -11.19 52.01 -11.22
CA THR A 121 -10.17 51.79 -12.25
C THR A 121 -10.88 51.11 -13.41
N THR A 122 -11.19 51.88 -14.45
CA THR A 122 -11.76 51.37 -15.70
C THR A 122 -10.66 50.61 -16.43
N VAL A 123 -10.58 49.30 -16.19
CA VAL A 123 -9.66 48.42 -16.91
C VAL A 123 -10.29 48.07 -18.27
N PRO A 124 -9.60 48.29 -19.40
CA PRO A 124 -10.09 47.88 -20.71
C PRO A 124 -10.25 46.35 -20.78
N PRO A 125 -11.26 45.83 -21.52
CA PRO A 125 -11.56 44.41 -21.54
C PRO A 125 -10.40 43.62 -22.16
N ILE A 126 -9.73 42.84 -21.32
CA ILE A 126 -8.81 41.80 -21.77
C ILE A 126 -9.67 40.74 -22.51
N PRO A 127 -9.34 40.37 -23.76
CA PRO A 127 -10.07 39.35 -24.49
C PRO A 127 -10.04 38.04 -23.69
N GLN A 128 -11.22 37.58 -23.27
CA GLN A 128 -11.39 36.34 -22.54
C GLN A 128 -10.84 35.17 -23.37
N PRO A 129 -9.92 34.36 -22.82
CA PRO A 129 -9.56 33.08 -23.41
C PRO A 129 -10.84 32.25 -23.54
N LYS A 130 -11.12 31.77 -24.77
CA LYS A 130 -12.24 30.87 -25.04
C LYS A 130 -12.16 29.69 -24.07
N THR A 131 -13.07 29.64 -23.12
CA THR A 131 -13.23 28.53 -22.17
C THR A 131 -13.31 27.24 -22.99
N PRO A 132 -12.42 26.26 -22.77
CA PRO A 132 -12.56 24.97 -23.42
C PRO A 132 -13.94 24.41 -23.06
N LEU A 133 -14.71 24.05 -24.07
CA LEU A 133 -16.03 23.43 -23.97
C LEU A 133 -16.00 22.38 -22.85
N ARG A 134 -16.59 22.72 -21.71
CA ARG A 134 -16.86 21.81 -20.60
C ARG A 134 -17.78 20.74 -21.14
N ARG A 135 -17.18 19.61 -21.53
CA ARG A 135 -17.87 18.43 -22.03
C ARG A 135 -18.92 18.07 -21.00
N ALA A 136 -20.19 18.21 -21.38
CA ALA A 136 -21.31 17.85 -20.54
C ALA A 136 -21.08 16.43 -20.01
N ALA A 137 -21.14 16.28 -18.68
CA ALA A 137 -21.16 14.99 -18.04
C ALA A 137 -22.35 14.22 -18.62
N ALA A 138 -22.06 13.25 -19.48
CA ALA A 138 -23.06 12.34 -20.00
C ALA A 138 -23.66 11.62 -18.80
N GLY A 139 -24.96 11.80 -18.60
CA GLY A 139 -25.69 11.20 -17.49
C GLY A 139 -25.45 9.70 -17.41
N SER A 140 -25.21 9.22 -16.19
CA SER A 140 -25.15 7.80 -15.88
C SER A 140 -26.45 7.12 -16.30
N PRO A 141 -26.40 6.15 -17.24
CA PRO A 141 -27.43 5.13 -17.31
C PRO A 141 -27.09 4.09 -16.22
N ASP A 142 -27.73 4.21 -15.07
CA ASP A 142 -27.88 3.12 -14.11
C ASP A 142 -28.85 2.09 -14.70
N ALA A 143 -28.36 0.89 -15.03
CA ALA A 143 -29.16 -0.33 -15.09
C ALA A 143 -28.25 -1.56 -15.26
N GLY A 144 -27.83 -2.18 -14.15
CA GLY A 144 -27.61 -3.64 -14.00
C GLY A 144 -26.74 -4.41 -14.99
N GLY A 145 -25.94 -3.74 -15.83
CA GLY A 145 -25.03 -4.38 -16.78
C GLY A 145 -23.66 -4.59 -16.16
N SER A 146 -23.08 -5.79 -16.37
CA SER A 146 -21.65 -6.07 -16.18
C SER A 146 -20.80 -4.86 -16.64
N SER A 147 -19.85 -4.42 -15.80
CA SER A 147 -19.04 -3.25 -16.13
C SER A 147 -18.33 -3.49 -17.47
N ALA A 148 -18.13 -2.44 -18.27
CA ALA A 148 -17.45 -2.58 -19.57
C ALA A 148 -16.01 -3.13 -19.48
N TRP A 149 -15.54 -3.40 -18.26
CA TRP A 149 -14.19 -3.82 -17.91
C TRP A 149 -14.15 -5.21 -17.26
N ASP A 150 -15.29 -5.86 -16.99
CA ASP A 150 -15.33 -7.18 -16.32
C ASP A 150 -14.70 -8.29 -17.17
N ASP A 151 -14.68 -8.14 -18.50
CA ASP A 151 -14.05 -9.05 -19.45
C ASP A 151 -12.74 -8.48 -20.05
N PHE A 152 -12.14 -7.50 -19.38
CA PHE A 152 -10.86 -6.95 -19.79
C PHE A 152 -9.77 -8.03 -19.80
N PRO A 153 -8.99 -8.18 -20.89
CA PRO A 153 -8.00 -9.24 -21.00
C PRO A 153 -6.87 -9.07 -19.97
N ILE A 154 -6.48 -10.16 -19.32
CA ILE A 154 -5.36 -10.20 -18.38
C ILE A 154 -4.15 -10.79 -19.11
N TYR A 155 -3.01 -10.11 -19.02
CA TYR A 155 -1.78 -10.54 -19.66
C TYR A 155 -1.33 -11.90 -19.07
N PRO A 156 -0.97 -12.90 -19.90
CA PRO A 156 -0.56 -14.22 -19.40
C PRO A 156 0.62 -14.13 -18.44
N GLY A 157 0.48 -14.73 -17.25
CA GLY A 157 1.54 -14.73 -16.23
C GLY A 157 1.65 -13.44 -15.41
N ALA A 158 0.79 -12.44 -15.66
CA ALA A 158 0.73 -11.26 -14.81
C ALA A 158 0.24 -11.62 -13.40
N GLN A 159 0.85 -11.00 -12.40
CA GLN A 159 0.49 -11.10 -11.00
C GLN A 159 -0.32 -9.86 -10.59
N PRO A 160 -1.40 -10.05 -9.79
CA PRO A 160 -2.19 -8.93 -9.30
C PRO A 160 -1.44 -8.14 -8.22
N GLY A 161 -1.70 -6.83 -8.18
CA GLY A 161 -1.23 -5.96 -7.11
C GLY A 161 0.19 -5.44 -7.33
N CYS A 162 0.30 -4.29 -8.00
CA CYS A 162 1.50 -3.45 -7.92
C CYS A 162 1.17 -2.11 -7.29
N PHE A 163 2.11 -1.57 -6.53
CA PHE A 163 1.94 -0.31 -5.81
C PHE A 163 0.58 -0.28 -5.09
N ASN A 164 0.23 -1.29 -4.28
CA ASN A 164 -1.02 -1.37 -3.50
C ASN A 164 -2.33 -0.99 -4.25
N LEU A 165 -2.35 -1.09 -5.59
CA LEU A 165 -3.48 -0.80 -6.44
C LEU A 165 -3.99 -2.13 -7.00
N SER A 166 -5.23 -2.48 -6.67
CA SER A 166 -5.86 -3.73 -7.15
C SER A 166 -6.06 -3.75 -8.67
N SER A 167 -6.15 -2.58 -9.31
CA SER A 167 -6.20 -2.44 -10.76
C SER A 167 -4.83 -2.48 -11.45
N CYS A 168 -3.74 -2.55 -10.67
CA CYS A 168 -2.37 -2.64 -11.16
C CYS A 168 -1.95 -4.11 -11.21
N GLN A 169 -1.35 -4.50 -12.33
CA GLN A 169 -0.87 -5.85 -12.59
C GLN A 169 0.61 -5.79 -12.99
N GLN A 170 1.40 -6.78 -12.60
CA GLN A 170 2.83 -6.84 -12.87
C GLN A 170 3.22 -8.11 -13.62
N THR A 171 4.12 -8.01 -14.59
CA THR A 171 4.69 -9.15 -15.32
C THR A 171 6.20 -8.99 -15.46
N ALA A 172 6.92 -10.10 -15.63
CA ALA A 172 8.36 -10.10 -15.90
C ALA A 172 8.70 -9.62 -17.33
N ASP A 173 7.72 -9.65 -18.23
CA ASP A 173 7.91 -9.25 -19.63
C ASP A 173 8.05 -7.73 -19.79
N GLY A 174 8.77 -7.32 -20.84
CA GLY A 174 9.00 -5.90 -21.15
C GLY A 174 7.80 -5.20 -21.80
N VAL A 175 7.80 -3.86 -21.77
CA VAL A 175 6.66 -3.01 -22.18
C VAL A 175 6.15 -3.37 -23.58
N LYS A 176 7.06 -3.56 -24.53
CA LYS A 176 6.73 -3.91 -25.92
C LYS A 176 5.92 -5.21 -26.04
N SER A 177 6.33 -6.26 -25.34
CA SER A 177 5.63 -7.56 -25.37
C SER A 177 4.21 -7.44 -24.79
N VAL A 178 4.06 -6.66 -23.73
CA VAL A 178 2.76 -6.41 -23.08
C VAL A 178 1.87 -5.55 -23.98
N ALA A 179 2.42 -4.50 -24.59
CA ALA A 179 1.72 -3.64 -25.54
C ALA A 179 1.25 -4.41 -26.79
N ASP A 180 2.12 -5.22 -27.39
CA ASP A 180 1.80 -6.04 -28.57
C ASP A 180 0.68 -7.06 -28.27
N TYR A 181 0.63 -7.60 -27.04
CA TYR A 181 -0.49 -8.43 -26.58
C TYR A 181 -1.80 -7.64 -26.55
N TYR A 182 -1.82 -6.47 -25.88
CA TYR A 182 -3.03 -5.68 -25.72
C TYR A 182 -3.54 -5.11 -27.05
N ALA A 183 -2.65 -4.74 -27.97
CA ALA A 183 -2.99 -4.30 -29.31
C ALA A 183 -3.78 -5.38 -30.10
N LYS A 184 -3.56 -6.66 -29.81
CA LYS A 184 -4.28 -7.80 -30.42
C LYS A 184 -5.51 -8.23 -29.61
N ALA A 185 -5.37 -8.33 -28.29
CA ALA A 185 -6.40 -8.87 -27.40
C ALA A 185 -7.60 -7.93 -27.25
N LEU A 186 -7.37 -6.61 -27.21
CA LEU A 186 -8.43 -5.62 -26.98
C LEU A 186 -9.43 -5.52 -28.15
N PRO A 187 -9.00 -5.42 -29.43
CA PRO A 187 -9.94 -5.44 -30.56
C PRO A 187 -10.75 -6.75 -30.64
N ALA A 188 -10.14 -7.90 -30.30
CA ALA A 188 -10.83 -9.19 -30.26
C ALA A 188 -11.97 -9.23 -29.22
N LYS A 189 -11.89 -8.37 -28.20
CA LYS A 189 -12.94 -8.15 -27.18
C LYS A 189 -13.82 -6.93 -27.47
N LYS A 190 -13.78 -6.39 -28.69
CA LYS A 190 -14.57 -5.23 -29.15
C LYS A 190 -14.27 -3.91 -28.41
N TYR A 191 -13.05 -3.75 -27.90
CA TYR A 191 -12.56 -2.44 -27.44
C TYR A 191 -12.00 -1.64 -28.62
N THR A 192 -12.28 -0.35 -28.65
CA THR A 192 -11.59 0.60 -29.54
C THR A 192 -10.31 1.06 -28.85
N VAL A 193 -9.16 0.91 -29.51
CA VAL A 193 -7.84 1.22 -28.97
C VAL A 193 -7.20 2.34 -29.78
N LYS A 194 -6.75 3.40 -29.11
CA LYS A 194 -6.00 4.51 -29.71
C LYS A 194 -4.68 4.72 -28.95
N PRO A 195 -3.52 4.48 -29.56
CA PRO A 195 -2.24 4.80 -28.95
C PRO A 195 -2.15 6.30 -28.66
N THR A 196 -1.74 6.66 -27.44
CA THR A 196 -1.61 8.06 -26.98
C THR A 196 -0.16 8.41 -26.68
N VAL A 197 0.59 7.51 -26.05
CA VAL A 197 2.02 7.66 -25.75
C VAL A 197 2.74 6.39 -26.16
N GLN A 198 3.87 6.52 -26.84
CA GLN A 198 4.71 5.41 -27.30
C GLN A 198 6.17 5.75 -27.03
N LEU A 199 6.65 5.37 -25.85
CA LEU A 199 8.03 5.51 -25.40
C LEU A 199 8.60 4.11 -25.13
N THR A 200 9.92 3.99 -25.12
CA THR A 200 10.62 2.70 -24.92
C THR A 200 10.32 2.06 -23.56
N ASP A 201 10.09 2.89 -22.55
CA ASP A 201 9.82 2.52 -21.17
C ASP A 201 8.34 2.70 -20.79
N ARG A 202 7.51 3.19 -21.70
CA ARG A 202 6.10 3.51 -21.41
C ARG A 202 5.24 3.56 -22.65
N GLU A 203 4.17 2.78 -22.64
CA GLU A 203 3.11 2.86 -23.64
C GLU A 203 1.77 3.18 -22.98
N VAL A 204 0.97 4.04 -23.61
CA VAL A 204 -0.36 4.38 -23.13
C VAL A 204 -1.37 4.24 -24.26
N PHE A 205 -2.38 3.41 -24.04
CA PHE A 205 -3.53 3.28 -24.91
C PHE A 205 -4.76 3.95 -24.31
N GLN A 206 -5.40 4.80 -25.09
CA GLN A 206 -6.77 5.23 -24.82
C GLN A 206 -7.70 4.12 -25.32
N ILE A 207 -8.43 3.50 -24.40
CA ILE A 207 -9.34 2.39 -24.69
C ILE A 207 -10.78 2.82 -24.45
N SER A 208 -11.70 2.35 -25.29
CA SER A 208 -13.12 2.64 -25.10
C SER A 208 -14.02 1.49 -25.51
N ARG A 209 -15.09 1.29 -24.74
CA ARG A 209 -16.15 0.31 -25.00
C ARG A 209 -17.45 0.80 -24.36
N ASN A 210 -18.57 0.62 -25.04
CA ASN A 210 -19.89 1.06 -24.54
C ASN A 210 -19.92 2.55 -24.12
N ARG A 211 -19.21 3.41 -24.87
CA ARG A 211 -19.02 4.85 -24.59
C ARG A 211 -18.27 5.18 -23.29
N GLN A 212 -17.80 4.20 -22.55
CA GLN A 212 -16.86 4.39 -21.45
C GLN A 212 -15.44 4.42 -21.98
N MET A 213 -14.60 5.30 -21.42
CA MET A 213 -13.23 5.52 -21.86
C MET A 213 -12.30 5.42 -20.65
N GLN A 214 -11.19 4.71 -20.83
CA GLN A 214 -10.10 4.58 -19.87
C GLN A 214 -8.76 4.64 -20.58
N PHE A 215 -7.69 4.72 -19.81
CA PHE A 215 -6.31 4.64 -20.25
C PHE A 215 -5.66 3.40 -19.68
N LEU A 216 -5.12 2.56 -20.56
CA LEU A 216 -4.21 1.48 -20.20
C LEU A 216 -2.80 2.05 -20.25
N SER A 217 -2.17 2.20 -19.08
CA SER A 217 -0.77 2.62 -18.98
C SER A 217 0.09 1.39 -18.72
N ILE A 218 1.07 1.14 -19.58
CA ILE A 218 2.05 0.05 -19.48
C ILE A 218 3.42 0.70 -19.27
N ILE A 219 4.10 0.35 -18.19
CA ILE A 219 5.28 1.08 -17.72
C ILE A 219 6.37 0.07 -17.34
N GLN A 220 7.59 0.33 -17.78
CA GLN A 220 8.76 -0.47 -17.46
C GLN A 220 9.15 -0.26 -15.99
N THR A 221 9.57 -1.34 -15.34
CA THR A 221 10.13 -1.38 -13.99
C THR A 221 11.40 -2.24 -14.00
N GLU A 222 12.11 -2.28 -12.88
CA GLU A 222 13.30 -3.12 -12.71
C GLU A 222 12.99 -4.63 -12.83
N LYS A 223 11.77 -5.03 -12.49
CA LYS A 223 11.33 -6.44 -12.45
C LYS A 223 10.55 -6.88 -13.70
N GLY A 224 10.46 -6.05 -14.73
CA GLY A 224 9.60 -6.27 -15.90
C GLY A 224 8.67 -5.09 -16.11
N SER A 225 7.40 -5.31 -16.42
CA SER A 225 6.43 -4.23 -16.67
C SER A 225 5.25 -4.28 -15.72
N VAL A 226 4.73 -3.10 -15.39
CA VAL A 226 3.43 -2.94 -14.74
C VAL A 226 2.44 -2.39 -15.74
N TYR A 227 1.19 -2.78 -15.62
CA TYR A 227 0.11 -2.15 -16.36
C TYR A 227 -1.09 -1.87 -15.46
N VAL A 228 -1.75 -0.76 -15.74
CA VAL A 228 -2.86 -0.24 -14.93
C VAL A 228 -3.92 0.38 -15.83
N LEU A 229 -5.17 0.13 -15.46
CA LEU A 229 -6.34 0.80 -16.02
C LEU A 229 -6.76 1.98 -15.15
N SER A 230 -6.92 3.15 -15.76
CA SER A 230 -7.27 4.38 -15.06
C SER A 230 -8.05 5.37 -15.91
N ASP A 231 -8.58 6.41 -15.29
CA ASP A 231 -9.31 7.53 -15.88
C ASP A 231 -8.42 8.53 -16.65
N ALA A 232 -7.12 8.53 -16.37
CA ALA A 232 -6.09 9.33 -17.03
C ALA A 232 -4.81 8.49 -17.26
N PRO A 233 -3.94 8.87 -18.22
CA PRO A 233 -2.61 8.28 -18.36
C PRO A 233 -1.82 8.36 -17.04
N ARG A 234 -1.19 7.26 -16.62
CA ARG A 234 -0.34 7.20 -15.42
C ARG A 234 1.13 7.06 -15.80
N SER A 235 1.98 7.74 -15.07
CA SER A 235 3.45 7.55 -15.07
C SER A 235 3.88 6.66 -13.90
N LEU A 236 5.14 6.23 -13.88
CA LEU A 236 5.68 5.48 -12.74
C LEU A 236 5.65 6.33 -11.47
N GLU A 237 5.95 7.62 -11.60
CA GLU A 237 5.93 8.61 -10.53
C GLU A 237 4.51 8.77 -9.97
N ASP A 238 3.48 8.79 -10.83
CA ASP A 238 2.09 8.87 -10.37
C ASP A 238 1.67 7.63 -9.59
N LEU A 239 2.14 6.43 -10.00
CA LEU A 239 1.84 5.18 -9.32
C LEU A 239 2.55 5.09 -7.97
N LYS A 240 3.80 5.56 -7.89
CA LYS A 240 4.53 5.70 -6.63
C LYS A 240 3.80 6.69 -5.70
N LYS A 241 3.44 7.87 -6.18
CA LYS A 241 2.69 8.89 -5.43
C LYS A 241 1.30 8.45 -4.97
N ALA A 242 0.62 7.62 -5.76
CA ALA A 242 -0.69 7.08 -5.39
C ALA A 242 -0.62 6.21 -4.12
N VAL A 243 0.57 5.74 -3.78
CA VAL A 243 0.86 4.78 -2.71
C VAL A 243 1.76 5.34 -1.64
N GLU A 244 2.46 6.43 -1.94
CA GLU A 244 3.23 7.19 -0.97
C GLU A 244 2.30 7.61 0.17
N VAL A 245 2.38 6.82 1.24
CA VAL A 245 2.36 7.32 2.59
C VAL A 245 3.27 8.55 2.58
N PRO A 246 2.77 9.73 2.98
CA PRO A 246 3.54 10.97 2.99
C PRO A 246 4.96 10.71 3.49
N PRO A 247 6.00 11.19 2.80
CA PRO A 247 7.39 10.84 3.10
C PRO A 247 7.72 10.94 4.58
N GLU A 248 7.15 11.91 5.27
CA GLU A 248 7.34 12.15 6.70
C GLU A 248 6.78 11.01 7.57
N VAL A 249 5.64 10.43 7.20
CA VAL A 249 5.12 9.23 7.88
C VAL A 249 5.98 8.01 7.52
N SER A 250 6.50 7.92 6.30
CA SER A 250 7.43 6.85 5.92
C SER A 250 8.78 6.95 6.64
N GLU A 251 9.28 8.16 6.89
CA GLU A 251 10.50 8.45 7.66
C GLU A 251 10.31 8.05 9.13
N ILE A 252 9.16 8.40 9.72
CA ILE A 252 8.82 7.96 11.08
C ILE A 252 8.81 6.43 11.18
N LEU A 253 8.26 5.73 10.18
CA LEU A 253 8.26 4.26 10.12
C LEU A 253 9.65 3.67 9.85
N SER A 254 10.50 4.37 9.10
CA SER A 254 11.84 3.88 8.76
C SER A 254 12.75 3.75 9.99
N ASN A 255 12.47 4.52 11.05
CA ASN A 255 13.18 4.42 12.33
C ASN A 255 12.80 3.17 13.15
N LEU A 256 11.77 2.41 12.75
CA LEU A 256 11.26 1.24 13.49
C LEU A 256 11.64 -0.13 12.89
N GLU A 257 12.62 -0.18 11.97
CA GLU A 257 12.99 -1.43 11.28
C GLU A 257 11.77 -2.17 10.68
N ALA A 258 10.86 -1.40 10.09
CA ALA A 258 9.59 -1.91 9.59
C ALA A 258 9.75 -2.99 8.51
N GLN A 259 9.01 -4.09 8.67
CA GLN A 259 8.95 -5.19 7.71
C GLN A 259 7.60 -5.20 6.98
N ASN A 260 7.54 -5.87 5.83
CA ASN A 260 6.25 -6.14 5.17
C ASN A 260 5.47 -7.15 6.02
N ALA A 261 4.20 -6.83 6.33
CA ALA A 261 3.35 -7.75 7.06
C ALA A 261 2.76 -8.82 6.13
N ASP A 262 2.64 -10.05 6.66
CA ASP A 262 1.92 -11.15 6.03
C ASP A 262 0.50 -11.27 6.63
N PRO A 263 -0.52 -11.68 5.86
CA PRO A 263 -1.87 -11.93 6.39
C PRO A 263 -1.90 -12.86 7.61
N SER A 264 -0.98 -13.82 7.72
CA SER A 264 -0.88 -14.74 8.86
C SER A 264 -0.46 -14.06 10.17
N ASN A 265 0.10 -12.85 10.11
CA ASN A 265 0.44 -12.07 11.30
C ASN A 265 -0.80 -11.50 11.99
N PHE A 266 -1.95 -11.41 11.31
CA PHE A 266 -3.19 -10.88 11.86
C PHE A 266 -4.00 -11.96 12.56
N GLU A 267 -4.63 -11.62 13.69
CA GLU A 267 -5.66 -12.47 14.30
C GLU A 267 -6.92 -12.54 13.41
N GLN A 268 -7.26 -11.44 12.73
CA GLN A 268 -8.46 -11.33 11.90
C GLN A 268 -8.12 -10.75 10.50
N PRO A 269 -7.40 -11.49 9.63
CA PRO A 269 -6.91 -10.96 8.35
C PRO A 269 -8.01 -10.45 7.41
N LYS A 270 -9.22 -11.02 7.49
CA LYS A 270 -10.39 -10.58 6.69
C LYS A 270 -10.80 -9.12 6.88
N PHE A 271 -10.31 -8.43 7.91
CA PHE A 271 -10.53 -7.00 8.09
C PHE A 271 -9.64 -6.15 7.19
N PHE A 272 -8.48 -6.67 6.81
CA PHE A 272 -7.42 -5.95 6.10
C PHE A 272 -7.20 -6.45 4.68
N TYR A 273 -7.59 -7.70 4.42
CA TYR A 273 -7.46 -8.33 3.11
C TYR A 273 -8.84 -8.77 2.59
N THR A 274 -8.94 -8.84 1.28
CA THR A 274 -10.06 -9.47 0.56
C THR A 274 -9.49 -10.51 -0.39
N GLU A 275 -10.28 -11.53 -0.70
CA GLU A 275 -9.93 -12.44 -1.78
C GLU A 275 -9.92 -11.67 -3.10
N ALA A 276 -8.86 -11.89 -3.87
CA ALA A 276 -8.71 -11.32 -5.19
C ALA A 276 -9.67 -12.01 -6.14
N THR A 277 -10.63 -11.26 -6.67
CA THR A 277 -11.58 -11.74 -7.67
C THR A 277 -11.09 -11.38 -9.07
N GLY A 278 -10.89 -12.37 -9.94
CA GLY A 278 -10.44 -12.13 -11.31
C GLY A 278 -10.05 -13.41 -12.05
N LYS A 279 -10.30 -13.45 -13.36
CA LYS A 279 -9.85 -14.57 -14.20
C LYS A 279 -8.32 -14.61 -14.26
N GLY A 280 -7.71 -15.73 -13.88
CA GLY A 280 -6.25 -15.88 -13.91
C GLY A 280 -5.54 -15.45 -12.62
N ILE A 281 -6.29 -15.06 -11.58
CA ILE A 281 -5.76 -14.95 -10.23
C ILE A 281 -5.90 -16.33 -9.55
N SER A 282 -4.84 -16.78 -8.88
CA SER A 282 -4.88 -18.02 -8.10
C SER A 282 -6.01 -17.97 -7.06
N ALA A 283 -6.85 -19.00 -7.03
CA ALA A 283 -7.91 -19.11 -6.03
C ALA A 283 -7.32 -19.00 -4.62
N GLY A 284 -7.87 -18.11 -3.79
CA GLY A 284 -7.39 -17.84 -2.44
C GLY A 284 -6.27 -16.78 -2.32
N ALA A 285 -5.86 -16.13 -3.42
CA ALA A 285 -4.95 -14.99 -3.33
C ALA A 285 -5.60 -13.84 -2.55
N LEU A 286 -4.92 -13.34 -1.52
CA LEU A 286 -5.37 -12.21 -0.72
C LEU A 286 -4.77 -10.91 -1.25
N VAL A 287 -5.61 -9.89 -1.38
CA VAL A 287 -5.21 -8.51 -1.71
C VAL A 287 -5.64 -7.57 -0.60
N THR A 288 -4.84 -6.53 -0.35
CA THR A 288 -5.17 -5.50 0.64
C THR A 288 -6.49 -4.83 0.30
N LYS A 289 -7.34 -4.57 1.30
CA LYS A 289 -8.61 -3.88 1.09
C LYS A 289 -8.40 -2.47 0.52
N PRO A 290 -9.34 -1.98 -0.30
CA PRO A 290 -9.32 -0.59 -0.77
C PRO A 290 -9.23 0.40 0.40
N GLY A 291 -8.44 1.45 0.23
CA GLY A 291 -8.23 2.47 1.25
C GLY A 291 -7.00 2.24 2.13
N ILE A 292 -6.48 1.01 2.20
CA ILE A 292 -5.18 0.75 2.84
C ILE A 292 -4.07 1.27 1.93
N ARG A 293 -3.19 2.10 2.50
CA ARG A 293 -2.00 2.65 1.85
C ARG A 293 -0.78 1.76 2.04
N ASN A 294 -0.60 1.27 3.26
CA ASN A 294 0.54 0.44 3.64
C ASN A 294 0.18 -0.43 4.84
N ILE A 295 0.85 -1.58 4.95
CA ILE A 295 0.82 -2.45 6.13
C ILE A 295 2.25 -2.81 6.48
N SER A 296 2.66 -2.47 7.70
CA SER A 296 4.00 -2.76 8.20
C SER A 296 3.95 -3.56 9.49
N LEU A 297 4.91 -4.46 9.67
CA LEU A 297 5.15 -5.23 10.89
C LEU A 297 6.35 -4.63 11.63
N ILE A 298 6.18 -4.35 12.92
CA ILE A 298 7.24 -3.96 13.83
C ILE A 298 7.33 -5.03 14.93
N ALA A 299 8.41 -5.81 14.93
CA ALA A 299 8.63 -6.87 15.92
C ALA A 299 9.18 -6.29 17.23
N GLY A 300 8.82 -6.90 18.37
CA GLY A 300 9.37 -6.55 19.68
C GLY A 300 8.74 -5.33 20.37
N TYR A 301 7.74 -4.69 19.74
CA TYR A 301 7.04 -3.55 20.32
C TYR A 301 5.59 -3.92 20.69
N SER A 302 5.15 -3.44 21.85
CA SER A 302 3.76 -3.56 22.28
C SER A 302 2.88 -2.58 21.51
N PHE A 303 1.81 -3.07 20.90
CA PHE A 303 0.86 -2.21 20.18
C PHE A 303 0.18 -1.17 21.09
N ASP A 304 0.00 -1.50 22.37
CA ASP A 304 -0.68 -0.64 23.34
C ASP A 304 0.11 0.62 23.72
N THR A 305 1.45 0.53 23.71
CA THR A 305 2.31 1.66 24.09
C THR A 305 2.90 2.38 22.89
N MET A 306 2.92 1.74 21.72
CA MET A 306 3.54 2.27 20.50
C MET A 306 3.01 3.64 20.07
N MET A 307 1.70 3.92 20.25
CA MET A 307 1.18 5.24 19.91
C MET A 307 1.80 6.33 20.79
N ASP A 308 1.81 6.14 22.11
CA ASP A 308 2.20 7.20 23.05
C ASP A 308 3.71 7.30 23.24
N GLU A 309 4.43 6.17 23.21
CA GLU A 309 5.89 6.12 23.38
C GLU A 309 6.63 6.55 22.11
N PHE A 310 6.09 6.24 20.93
CA PHE A 310 6.76 6.47 19.66
C PHE A 310 6.01 7.44 18.75
N PHE A 311 4.81 7.09 18.28
CA PHE A 311 4.18 7.83 17.19
C PHE A 311 3.78 9.24 17.56
N ARG A 312 3.13 9.45 18.71
CA ARG A 312 2.56 10.76 19.08
C ARG A 312 3.62 11.84 19.09
N ASN A 313 4.74 11.59 19.77
CA ASN A 313 5.84 12.56 19.85
C ASN A 313 6.49 12.79 18.47
N ASN A 314 6.78 11.72 17.71
CA ASN A 314 7.40 11.84 16.39
C ASN A 314 6.48 12.55 15.38
N LEU A 315 5.18 12.25 15.39
CA LEU A 315 4.18 12.89 14.53
C LEU A 315 4.04 14.38 14.89
N GLN A 316 3.91 14.71 16.17
CA GLN A 316 3.80 16.09 16.63
C GLN A 316 5.04 16.94 16.32
N GLN A 317 6.24 16.35 16.40
CA GLN A 317 7.48 17.00 15.98
C GLN A 317 7.53 17.32 14.46
N ASN A 318 6.70 16.65 13.67
CA ASN A 318 6.56 16.84 12.22
C ASN A 318 5.24 17.56 11.85
N ASP A 319 4.73 18.40 12.74
CA ASP A 319 3.51 19.22 12.58
C ASP A 319 2.22 18.42 12.37
N PHE A 320 2.19 17.14 12.76
CA PHE A 320 0.97 16.34 12.74
C PHE A 320 0.20 16.46 14.07
N GLU A 321 -1.11 16.52 13.96
CA GLU A 321 -2.04 16.35 15.07
C GLU A 321 -2.55 14.91 15.08
N VAL A 322 -2.61 14.30 16.26
CA VAL A 322 -3.10 12.94 16.46
C VAL A 322 -4.32 13.01 17.37
N SER A 323 -5.45 12.49 16.89
CA SER A 323 -6.70 12.46 17.66
C SER A 323 -6.64 11.47 18.83
N ASP A 324 -7.66 11.51 19.68
CA ASP A 324 -8.00 10.39 20.54
C ASP A 324 -8.34 9.15 19.70
N PRO A 325 -8.15 7.93 20.24
CA PRO A 325 -8.46 6.71 19.52
C PRO A 325 -9.94 6.65 19.13
N LEU A 326 -10.19 6.35 17.86
CA LEU A 326 -11.49 5.97 17.33
C LEU A 326 -11.83 4.54 17.77
N PRO A 327 -13.08 4.06 17.56
CA PRO A 327 -13.45 2.68 17.88
C PRO A 327 -12.50 1.65 17.26
N ASP A 328 -12.24 0.58 18.02
CA ASP A 328 -11.32 -0.48 17.61
C ASP A 328 -11.74 -1.12 16.28
N PHE A 329 -10.75 -1.45 15.44
CA PHE A 329 -10.97 -2.10 14.16
C PHE A 329 -9.97 -3.23 13.93
N GLY A 330 -10.49 -4.44 13.67
CA GLY A 330 -9.66 -5.62 13.41
C GLY A 330 -8.78 -6.03 14.60
N GLY A 331 -9.19 -5.67 15.83
CA GLY A 331 -8.47 -5.97 17.08
C GLY A 331 -7.42 -4.93 17.49
N GLY A 332 -7.35 -3.78 16.79
CA GLY A 332 -6.42 -2.70 17.07
C GLY A 332 -7.10 -1.35 17.25
N LYS A 333 -6.34 -0.36 17.73
CA LYS A 333 -6.79 1.02 17.94
C LYS A 333 -6.55 1.85 16.68
N VAL A 334 -7.53 2.66 16.29
CA VAL A 334 -7.44 3.53 15.13
C VAL A 334 -7.27 4.98 15.57
N TYR A 335 -6.32 5.69 14.98
CA TYR A 335 -6.04 7.09 15.27
C TYR A 335 -6.16 7.91 14.00
N GLU A 336 -6.82 9.06 14.08
CA GLU A 336 -6.81 10.04 13.01
C GLU A 336 -5.55 10.90 13.13
N VAL A 337 -4.84 11.06 12.02
CA VAL A 337 -3.62 11.86 11.92
C VAL A 337 -3.82 12.91 10.85
N THR A 338 -3.73 14.18 11.24
CA THR A 338 -3.96 15.33 10.37
C THR A 338 -2.74 16.24 10.35
N ARG A 339 -2.55 16.95 9.24
CA ARG A 339 -1.54 18.02 9.15
C ARG A 339 -2.16 19.24 8.48
N ALA A 340 -2.18 20.35 9.21
CA ALA A 340 -2.92 21.54 8.79
C ALA A 340 -2.34 22.19 7.52
N ARG A 341 -1.02 22.15 7.35
CA ARG A 341 -0.29 22.84 6.27
C ARG A 341 -0.69 22.39 4.88
N ASP A 342 -0.81 21.09 4.67
CA ASP A 342 -1.14 20.45 3.39
C ASP A 342 -2.53 19.81 3.38
N LYS A 343 -3.30 19.99 4.47
CA LYS A 343 -4.63 19.38 4.68
C LYS A 343 -4.59 17.87 4.52
N LEU A 344 -3.45 17.26 4.84
CA LEU A 344 -3.29 15.84 4.83
C LEU A 344 -4.09 15.23 5.98
N LYS A 345 -4.81 14.16 5.67
CA LYS A 345 -5.59 13.37 6.61
C LYS A 345 -5.39 11.89 6.29
N LEU A 346 -5.00 11.13 7.30
CA LEU A 346 -4.84 9.67 7.23
C LEU A 346 -5.23 9.04 8.57
N TYR A 347 -5.31 7.71 8.59
CA TYR A 347 -5.62 6.99 9.81
C TYR A 347 -4.57 5.91 10.04
N LEU A 348 -4.05 5.83 11.26
CA LEU A 348 -3.13 4.79 11.68
C LEU A 348 -3.90 3.79 12.53
N ASN A 349 -3.97 2.54 12.10
CA ASN A 349 -4.53 1.46 12.89
C ASN A 349 -3.40 0.59 13.43
N LEU A 350 -3.24 0.56 14.75
CA LEU A 350 -2.23 -0.22 15.47
C LEU A 350 -2.87 -1.52 15.96
N VAL A 351 -2.48 -2.63 15.33
CA VAL A 351 -3.07 -3.95 15.55
C VAL A 351 -2.01 -4.87 16.17
N PRO A 352 -2.29 -5.61 17.25
CA PRO A 352 -1.34 -6.60 17.74
C PRO A 352 -1.13 -7.70 16.70
N THR A 353 0.09 -8.23 16.63
CA THR A 353 0.30 -9.50 15.94
C THR A 353 -0.44 -10.63 16.66
N LYS A 354 -0.77 -11.70 15.93
CA LYS A 354 -1.45 -12.90 16.46
C LYS A 354 -0.72 -13.53 17.66
N ASP A 355 0.61 -13.53 17.62
CA ASP A 355 1.47 -14.03 18.71
C ASP A 355 1.72 -12.98 19.81
N LYS A 356 1.21 -11.75 19.64
CA LYS A 356 1.43 -10.58 20.51
C LYS A 356 2.90 -10.20 20.70
N ALA A 357 3.79 -10.69 19.83
CA ALA A 357 5.22 -10.39 19.87
C ALA A 357 5.58 -9.08 19.13
N GLY A 358 4.62 -8.42 18.50
CA GLY A 358 4.82 -7.16 17.80
C GLY A 358 3.52 -6.41 17.53
N ALA A 359 3.66 -5.36 16.71
CA ALA A 359 2.55 -4.54 16.26
C ALA A 359 2.54 -4.43 14.74
N LEU A 360 1.35 -4.45 14.17
CA LEU A 360 1.04 -4.21 12.78
C LEU A 360 0.52 -2.78 12.67
N ILE A 361 1.13 -2.00 11.79
CA ILE A 361 0.72 -0.62 11.51
C ILE A 361 0.05 -0.61 10.15
N VAL A 362 -1.24 -0.36 10.14
CA VAL A 362 -2.04 -0.24 8.93
C VAL A 362 -2.35 1.24 8.70
N THR A 363 -1.83 1.79 7.62
CA THR A 363 -2.10 3.18 7.23
C THR A 363 -3.28 3.22 6.28
N TRP A 364 -4.33 3.95 6.63
CA TRP A 364 -5.54 4.11 5.82
C TRP A 364 -5.66 5.53 5.27
N LYS A 365 -6.24 5.63 4.08
CA LYS A 365 -6.65 6.90 3.47
C LYS A 365 -7.94 7.44 4.10
N ASP A 366 -8.90 6.56 4.33
CA ASP A 366 -10.23 6.84 4.86
C ASP A 366 -10.42 6.04 6.16
N PRO A 367 -11.32 6.44 7.07
CA PRO A 367 -11.55 5.67 8.29
C PRO A 367 -11.97 4.23 7.92
N PRO A 368 -11.40 3.20 8.56
CA PRO A 368 -11.81 1.82 8.30
C PRO A 368 -13.29 1.62 8.66
N LYS A 369 -13.98 0.76 7.91
CA LYS A 369 -15.42 0.50 8.02
C LYS A 369 -15.71 -0.98 8.25
#